data_AF-A0A7C1J8M2-F1
#
_entry.id   AF-A0A7C1J8M2-F1
#
_cell.length_a   1.000
_cell.length_b   1.000
_cell.length_c   1.000
_cell.angle_alpha   90.00
_cell.angle_beta   90.00
_cell.angle_gamma   90.00
#
_symmetry.space_group_name_H-M   'P 1'
#
loop_
_entity.id
_entity.type
_entity.pdbx_description
1 polymer ?
#
loop_
_entity_poly.entity_id
_entity_poly.type
_entity_poly.pdbx_seq_one_letter_code
_entity_poly.pdbx_strand_id
1 'polypeptide(L)' 'MSPARLSAQRPHESTVELILEKLAAGETIEQILEAHSHLTREAVLAALAFAKDALRADVVYPLAEALE' A
#
# COMPACT_ATOMS: atom_id res chain seq x y z
N MET A 1 -17.51 27.21 8.79
CA MET A 1 -16.35 26.61 8.11
C MET A 1 -15.81 25.52 9.04
N SER A 2 -16.37 24.31 8.98
CA SER A 2 -15.91 23.21 9.83
C SER A 2 -14.55 22.74 9.33
N PRO A 3 -13.56 22.54 10.23
CA PRO A 3 -12.28 21.99 9.82
C PRO A 3 -12.53 20.58 9.29
N ALA A 4 -11.94 20.33 8.12
CA ALA A 4 -12.01 19.09 7.38
C ALA A 4 -11.91 17.90 8.33
N ARG A 5 -12.89 16.99 8.21
CA ARG A 5 -12.76 15.61 8.69
C ARG A 5 -11.55 15.02 7.95
N LEU A 6 -10.36 15.19 8.50
CA LEU A 6 -9.23 14.29 8.30
C LEU A 6 -9.64 12.98 8.98
N SER A 7 -10.61 12.30 8.37
CA SER A 7 -10.84 10.89 8.58
C SER A 7 -9.52 10.26 8.20
N ALA A 8 -8.74 9.85 9.20
CA ALA A 8 -7.62 8.95 9.00
C ALA A 8 -8.20 7.72 8.32
N GLN A 9 -8.20 7.73 6.98
CA GLN A 9 -8.67 6.63 6.18
C GLN A 9 -7.65 5.54 6.45
N ARG A 10 -7.99 4.62 7.36
CA ARG A 10 -7.24 3.37 7.45
C ARG A 10 -7.24 2.80 6.03
N PRO A 11 -6.06 2.56 5.43
CA PRO A 11 -6.03 1.98 4.10
C PRO A 11 -6.81 0.66 4.17
N HIS A 12 -7.83 0.54 3.32
CA HIS A 12 -8.51 -0.74 3.14
C HIS A 12 -7.51 -1.69 2.46
N GLU A 13 -7.63 -3.00 2.71
CA GLU A 13 -6.69 -4.02 2.23
C GLU A 13 -6.50 -3.92 0.69
N SER A 14 -7.57 -3.62 -0.04
CA SER A 14 -7.56 -3.41 -1.49
C SER A 14 -6.78 -2.17 -1.95
N THR A 15 -6.60 -1.17 -1.09
CA THR A 15 -5.83 0.05 -1.41
C THR A 15 -4.33 -0.21 -1.34
N VAL A 16 -3.88 -1.07 -0.42
CA VAL A 16 -2.47 -1.44 -0.28
C VAL A 16 -2.01 -2.21 -1.51
N GLU A 17 -2.80 -3.18 -1.95
CA GLU A 17 -2.52 -3.99 -3.14
C GLU A 17 -2.37 -3.13 -4.39
N LEU A 18 -3.34 -2.25 -4.68
CA LEU A 18 -3.29 -1.32 -5.81
C LEU A 18 -2.01 -0.45 -5.80
N ILE A 19 -1.65 0.09 -4.64
CA ILE A 19 -0.47 0.96 -4.51
C ILE A 19 0.80 0.17 -4.82
N LEU A 20 0.93 -1.05 -4.28
CA LEU A 20 2.09 -1.91 -4.51
C LEU A 20 2.19 -2.36 -5.97
N GLU A 21 1.07 -2.73 -6.61
CA GLU A 21 1.03 -3.11 -8.02
C GLU A 21 1.53 -1.97 -8.92
N LYS A 22 1.05 -0.75 -8.70
CA LYS A 22 1.44 0.41 -9.50
C LYS A 22 2.90 0.78 -9.30
N LEU A 23 3.37 0.77 -8.06
CA LEU A 23 4.79 0.98 -7.76
C LEU A 23 5.68 -0.10 -8.38
N ALA A 24 5.26 -1.37 -8.35
CA ALA A 24 5.97 -2.48 -8.97
C ALA A 24 5.99 -2.39 -10.51
N ALA A 25 4.95 -1.80 -11.11
CA ALA A 25 4.91 -1.47 -12.53
C ALA A 25 5.82 -0.28 -12.92
N GLY A 26 6.46 0.37 -11.94
CA GLY A 26 7.37 1.50 -12.15
C GLY A 26 6.69 2.87 -12.14
N GLU A 27 5.40 2.95 -11.77
CA GLU A 27 4.72 4.23 -11.59
C GLU A 27 5.30 4.97 -10.37
N THR A 28 5.40 6.29 -10.46
CA THR A 28 5.79 7.13 -9.31
C THR A 28 4.61 7.39 -8.39
N ILE A 29 4.90 7.79 -7.14
CA ILE A 29 3.86 8.19 -6.18
C ILE A 29 3.00 9.32 -6.75
N GLU A 30 3.61 10.26 -7.46
CA GLU A 30 2.91 11.38 -8.09
C GLU A 30 1.91 10.90 -9.15
N GLN A 31 2.30 9.96 -10.02
CA GLN A 31 1.41 9.37 -11.03
C GLN A 31 0.23 8.62 -10.39
N ILE A 32 0.49 7.89 -9.30
CA ILE A 32 -0.55 7.19 -8.54
C ILE A 32 -1.55 8.18 -7.94
N LEU A 33 -1.07 9.28 -7.36
CA LEU A 33 -1.93 10.33 -6.79
C LEU A 33 -2.74 11.08 -7.86
N GLU A 34 -2.15 11.31 -9.03
CA GLU A 34 -2.85 11.91 -10.17
C GLU A 34 -3.96 11.00 -10.70
N ALA A 35 -3.70 9.70 -10.82
CA ALA A 35 -4.67 8.72 -11.29
C ALA A 35 -5.78 8.42 -10.27
N HIS A 36 -5.51 8.63 -8.98
CA HIS A 36 -6.42 8.28 -7.90
C HIS A 36 -6.61 9.45 -6.93
N SER A 37 -7.53 10.37 -7.26
CA SER A 37 -7.79 11.60 -6.49
C SER A 37 -8.29 11.39 -5.05
N HIS A 38 -8.62 10.16 -4.67
CA HIS A 38 -9.00 9.78 -3.31
C HIS A 38 -7.80 9.33 -2.46
N LEU A 39 -6.63 9.14 -3.08
CA LEU A 39 -5.39 8.81 -2.37
C LEU A 39 -4.67 10.09 -1.96
N THR A 40 -4.04 10.00 -0.79
CA THR A 40 -3.11 11.02 -0.32
C THR A 40 -1.73 10.41 -0.19
N ARG A 41 -0.69 11.25 -0.15
CA ARG A 41 0.68 10.78 0.03
C ARG A 41 0.82 10.00 1.33
N GLU A 42 0.13 10.43 2.38
CA GLU A 42 0.10 9.75 3.68
C GLU A 42 -0.50 8.35 3.58
N ALA A 43 -1.55 8.17 2.77
CA ALA A 43 -2.14 6.84 2.53
C ALA A 43 -1.16 5.90 1.80
N VAL A 44 -0.40 6.42 0.84
CA VAL A 44 0.66 5.67 0.15
C VAL A 44 1.75 5.23 1.13
N LEU A 45 2.22 6.15 1.97
CA LEU A 45 3.23 5.84 2.98
C LEU A 45 2.70 4.86 4.04
N ALA A 46 1.44 4.99 4.44
CA ALA A 46 0.79 4.07 5.37
C ALA A 46 0.66 2.65 4.77
N ALA A 47 0.35 2.54 3.49
CA ALA A 47 0.32 1.27 2.76
C ALA A 47 1.71 0.61 2.70
N LEU A 48 2.76 1.38 2.42
CA LEU A 48 4.15 0.88 2.44
C LEU A 48 4.58 0.44 3.85
N ALA A 49 4.22 1.20 4.89
CA ALA A 49 4.50 0.83 6.27
C ALA A 49 3.79 -0.47 6.65
N PHE A 50 2.51 -0.60 6.30
CA PHE A 50 1.73 -1.81 6.48
C PHE A 50 2.36 -3.00 5.76
N ALA A 51 2.71 -2.86 4.48
CA ALA A 51 3.36 -3.92 3.71
C ALA A 51 4.69 -4.37 4.33
N LYS A 52 5.51 -3.42 4.78
CA LYS A 52 6.76 -3.71 5.50
C LYS A 52 6.50 -4.46 6.81
N ASP A 53 5.47 -4.11 7.56
CA ASP A 53 5.11 -4.80 8.81
C ASP A 53 4.49 -6.19 8.54
N ALA A 54 3.68 -6.34 7.49
CA ALA A 54 3.13 -7.62 7.05
C ALA A 54 4.23 -8.60 6.61
N LEU A 55 5.20 -8.14 5.80
CA LEU A 55 6.37 -8.94 5.42
C LEU A 55 7.25 -9.34 6.62
N ARG A 56 7.24 -8.57 7.70
CA ARG A 56 7.95 -8.90 8.95
C ARG A 56 7.16 -9.86 9.84
N ALA A 57 5.83 -9.79 9.79
CA ALA A 57 4.94 -10.68 10.52
C ALA A 57 4.84 -12.07 9.87
N ASP A 58 4.94 -12.14 8.53
CA ASP A 58 4.79 -13.35 7.71
C ASP A 58 6.11 -13.79 7.02
N VAL A 59 7.27 -13.74 7.68
CA VAL A 59 8.41 -14.59 7.26
C VAL A 59 8.13 -16.04 7.67
N VAL A 60 7.07 -16.62 7.10
CA VAL A 60 7.00 -18.06 6.81
C VAL A 60 6.98 -18.13 5.30
N TYR A 61 8.16 -18.34 4.71
CA TYR A 61 8.23 -18.93 3.37
C TYR A 61 7.85 -20.41 3.55
N PRO A 62 6.72 -20.93 3.02
CA PRO A 62 6.78 -22.28 2.51
C PRO A 62 7.75 -22.16 1.34
N LEU A 63 9.01 -22.54 1.57
CA LEU A 63 9.81 -23.09 0.50
C LEU A 63 8.94 -24.22 -0.03
N ALA A 64 8.24 -23.97 -1.14
CA ALA A 64 7.85 -25.06 -2.00
C ALA A 64 9.13 -25.88 -2.14
N GLU A 65 9.07 -27.12 -1.66
CA GLU A 65 10.04 -28.15 -1.96
C GLU A 65 10.06 -28.31 -3.48
N ALA A 66 10.74 -27.38 -4.15
CA ALA A 66 11.34 -27.63 -5.43
C ALA A 66 12.59 -28.42 -5.08
N LEU A 67 12.43 -29.72 -4.87
CA LEU A 67 13.42 -30.79 -5.03
C LEU A 67 12.80 -32.10 -4.49
N GLU A 68 12.07 -32.84 -5.33
CA GLU A 68 12.37 -34.23 -5.74
C GLU A 68 11.80 -34.48 -7.14
#